data_AF-A0A1C3WR54-F1
#
_entry.id   AF-A0A1C3WR54-F1
#
_cell.length_a   1.000
_cell.length_b   1.000
_cell.length_c   1.000
_cell.angle_alpha   90.00
_cell.angle_beta   90.00
_cell.angle_gamma   90.00
#
_symmetry.space_group_name_H-M   'P 1'
#
loop_
_entity.id
_entity.type
_entity.pdbx_description
1 polymer ?
#
loop_
_entity_poly.entity_id
_entity_poly.type
_entity_poly.pdbx_seq_one_letter_code
_entity_poly.pdbx_strand_id
1 'polypeptide(L)'
;MFALEQARTDIVRRRKRWQSWQTRLDPRRLVFIDETWIKTNMAPLYGWGVKGKRLRGFAPHGHWRTLTFVGALRADCLTAPCVFDGPINGQCFKAYVEQQLVPTLRPGDIVIMDNLGSHKSRQIRQLIKAAGARLWFLPPYSPDLNPIEQAFAKIKHWMRKAQTRTIEDTWRYLGSLVQTIGPHECASYIVNAGYASNKI
;
A
#
# COMPACT_ATOMS: atom_id res chain seq x y z
N MET A 1 12.70 -13.12 -2.95
CA MET A 1 13.36 -13.02 -4.27
C MET A 1 13.39 -11.54 -4.63
N PHE A 2 14.57 -10.92 -4.75
CA PHE A 2 14.70 -9.50 -5.12
C PHE A 2 14.67 -9.35 -6.64
N ALA A 3 14.12 -8.24 -7.15
CA ALA A 3 14.13 -7.98 -8.59
C ALA A 3 15.57 -7.77 -9.08
N LEU A 4 15.97 -8.43 -10.17
CA LEU A 4 17.32 -8.29 -10.76
C LEU A 4 17.65 -6.83 -11.11
N GLU A 5 16.63 -6.01 -11.40
CA GLU A 5 16.79 -4.58 -11.67
C GLU A 5 17.35 -3.80 -10.48
N GLN A 6 17.17 -4.30 -9.24
CA GLN A 6 17.77 -3.69 -8.05
C GLN A 6 19.30 -3.71 -8.07
N ALA A 7 19.93 -4.60 -8.85
CA ALA A 7 21.39 -4.68 -8.97
C ALA A 7 21.98 -3.63 -9.93
N ARG A 8 21.15 -2.90 -10.69
CA ARG A 8 21.64 -1.84 -11.57
C ARG A 8 22.27 -0.71 -10.75
N THR A 9 23.43 -0.24 -11.19
CA THR A 9 24.27 0.71 -10.45
C THR A 9 23.56 2.03 -10.13
N ASP A 10 22.68 2.50 -11.00
CA ASP A 10 21.87 3.70 -10.80
C ASP A 10 20.78 3.50 -9.73
N ILE A 11 20.13 2.34 -9.70
CA ILE A 11 19.11 1.98 -8.69
C ILE A 11 19.78 1.77 -7.33
N VAL A 12 20.92 1.08 -7.26
CA VAL A 12 21.70 0.91 -6.02
C VAL A 12 22.08 2.26 -5.41
N ARG A 13 22.56 3.22 -6.23
CA ARG A 13 22.90 4.57 -5.74
C ARG A 13 21.68 5.31 -5.18
N ARG A 14 20.53 5.24 -5.86
CA ARG A 14 19.28 5.87 -5.39
C ARG A 14 18.78 5.22 -4.09
N ARG A 15 18.85 3.90 -3.98
CA ARG A 15 18.50 3.15 -2.77
C ARG A 15 19.41 3.49 -1.59
N LYS A 16 20.73 3.50 -1.77
CA LYS A 16 21.69 3.92 -0.73
C LYS A 16 21.42 5.34 -0.25
N ARG A 17 21.15 6.26 -1.18
CA ARG A 17 20.77 7.64 -0.84
C ARG A 17 19.47 7.68 -0.05
N TRP A 18 18.45 6.94 -0.46
CA TRP A 18 17.19 6.88 0.30
C TRP A 18 17.41 6.37 1.72
N GLN A 19 18.12 5.24 1.87
CA GLN A 19 18.43 4.62 3.16
C GLN A 19 19.18 5.56 4.11
N SER A 20 20.08 6.43 3.61
CA SER A 20 20.75 7.40 4.47
C SER A 20 19.83 8.52 4.98
N TRP A 21 18.67 8.72 4.35
CA TRP A 21 17.66 9.68 4.76
C TRP A 21 16.59 9.03 5.65
N GLN A 22 16.30 7.73 5.46
CA GLN A 22 15.24 7.02 6.19
C GLN A 22 15.32 7.24 7.70
N THR A 23 16.52 7.15 8.30
CA THR A 23 16.71 7.31 9.75
C THR A 23 16.58 8.74 10.26
N ARG A 24 16.50 9.73 9.36
CA ARG A 24 16.39 11.16 9.71
C ARG A 24 14.96 11.68 9.56
N LEU A 25 14.06 10.86 9.02
CA LEU A 25 12.68 11.23 8.81
C LEU A 25 11.88 10.97 10.09
N ASP A 26 11.04 11.93 10.48
CA ASP A 26 10.07 11.72 11.56
C ASP A 26 8.98 10.75 11.07
N PRO A 27 8.87 9.53 11.64
CA PRO A 27 7.90 8.52 11.21
C PRO A 27 6.45 9.02 11.28
N ARG A 28 6.14 9.95 12.17
CA ARG A 28 4.78 10.50 12.36
C ARG A 28 4.32 11.39 11.21
N ARG A 29 5.26 11.91 10.42
CA ARG A 29 4.99 12.77 9.25
C ARG A 29 4.94 11.98 7.94
N LEU A 30 5.22 10.68 7.96
CA LEU A 30 5.27 9.87 6.75
C LEU A 30 3.88 9.36 6.38
N VAL A 31 3.56 9.50 5.09
CA VAL A 31 2.29 9.07 4.50
C VAL A 31 2.61 8.26 3.26
N PHE A 32 2.58 6.93 3.37
CA PHE A 32 2.87 6.04 2.25
C PHE A 32 1.60 5.74 1.48
N ILE A 33 1.59 5.97 0.17
CA ILE A 33 0.43 5.74 -0.70
C ILE A 33 0.82 4.73 -1.75
N ASP A 34 -0.08 3.79 -1.98
CA ASP A 34 0.09 2.75 -3.00
C ASP A 34 -1.27 2.15 -3.37
N GLU A 35 -1.28 1.36 -4.44
CA GLU A 35 -2.42 0.62 -4.92
C GLU A 35 -2.17 -0.89 -4.87
N THR A 36 -3.23 -1.65 -4.56
CA THR A 36 -3.21 -3.10 -4.72
C THR A 36 -4.48 -3.60 -5.38
N TRP A 37 -4.32 -4.62 -6.21
CA TRP A 37 -5.42 -5.33 -6.81
C TRP A 37 -6.09 -6.30 -5.83
N ILE A 38 -7.42 -6.27 -5.79
CA ILE A 38 -8.27 -7.20 -5.06
C ILE A 38 -9.18 -7.89 -6.08
N LYS A 39 -9.18 -9.23 -6.12
CA LYS A 39 -9.96 -10.01 -7.07
C LYS A 39 -11.09 -10.76 -6.36
N THR A 40 -12.26 -10.84 -6.98
CA THR A 40 -13.42 -11.56 -6.41
C THR A 40 -13.25 -13.09 -6.38
N ASN A 41 -12.24 -13.62 -7.07
CA ASN A 41 -11.89 -15.05 -7.05
C ASN A 41 -10.78 -15.40 -6.05
N MET A 42 -10.39 -14.47 -5.16
CA MET A 42 -9.40 -14.77 -4.13
C MET A 42 -9.83 -15.98 -3.28
N ALA A 43 -8.89 -16.90 -3.08
CA ALA A 43 -9.04 -18.09 -2.24
C ALA A 43 -7.76 -18.28 -1.41
N PRO A 44 -7.83 -18.99 -0.27
CA PRO A 44 -6.65 -19.24 0.56
C PRO A 44 -5.55 -19.95 -0.24
N LEU A 45 -4.32 -19.45 -0.17
CA LEU A 45 -3.15 -20.06 -0.84
C LEU A 45 -2.61 -21.26 -0.07
N TYR A 46 -2.79 -21.25 1.25
CA TYR A 46 -2.31 -22.27 2.17
C TYR A 46 -3.39 -22.54 3.22
N GLY A 47 -3.36 -23.74 3.80
CA GLY A 47 -4.22 -24.12 4.92
C GLY A 47 -3.63 -25.30 5.67
N TRP A 48 -4.11 -25.50 6.90
CA TRP A 48 -3.69 -26.60 7.76
C TRP A 48 -4.57 -27.82 7.51
N GLY A 49 -3.95 -29.00 7.47
CA GLY A 49 -4.64 -30.27 7.25
C GLY A 49 -3.92 -31.40 7.98
N VAL A 50 -4.56 -32.57 8.04
CA VAL A 50 -4.00 -33.76 8.67
C VAL A 50 -2.67 -34.13 7.99
N LYS A 51 -1.63 -34.39 8.79
CA LYS A 51 -0.31 -34.80 8.29
C LYS A 51 -0.46 -36.01 7.34
N GLY A 52 0.11 -35.90 6.15
CA GLY A 52 0.04 -36.93 5.11
C GLY A 52 -1.19 -36.89 4.21
N LYS A 53 -2.15 -35.99 4.44
CA LYS A 53 -3.31 -35.79 3.56
C LYS A 53 -3.22 -34.47 2.81
N ARG A 54 -3.47 -34.51 1.49
CA ARG A 54 -3.55 -33.29 0.67
C ARG A 54 -4.79 -32.50 1.04
N LEU A 55 -4.62 -31.23 1.39
CA LEU A 55 -5.73 -30.30 1.60
C LEU A 55 -6.37 -29.96 0.24
N ARG A 56 -7.68 -30.14 0.11
CA ARG A 56 -8.45 -29.73 -1.07
C ARG A 56 -9.00 -28.32 -0.84
N GLY A 57 -8.63 -27.38 -1.71
CA GLY A 57 -9.19 -26.04 -1.75
C GLY A 57 -10.06 -25.87 -2.98
N PHE A 58 -11.13 -25.09 -2.86
CA PHE A 58 -12.01 -24.74 -3.97
C PHE A 58 -11.88 -23.25 -4.25
N ALA A 59 -11.68 -22.91 -5.52
CA ALA A 59 -11.71 -21.53 -6.00
C ALA A 59 -12.78 -21.41 -7.09
N PRO A 60 -13.45 -20.26 -7.23
CA PRO A 60 -14.48 -20.08 -8.25
C PRO A 60 -13.91 -20.28 -9.64
N HIS A 61 -14.64 -21.00 -10.48
CA HIS A 61 -14.39 -21.10 -11.91
C HIS A 61 -15.37 -20.16 -12.63
N GLY A 62 -14.88 -19.17 -13.38
CA GLY A 62 -15.73 -18.17 -14.05
C GLY A 62 -15.09 -16.79 -14.18
N HIS A 63 -15.87 -15.79 -14.62
CA HIS A 63 -15.41 -14.40 -14.76
C HIS A 63 -15.17 -13.74 -13.39
N TRP A 64 -13.97 -13.22 -13.15
CA TRP A 64 -13.63 -12.46 -11.95
C TRP A 64 -13.55 -10.98 -12.25
N ARG A 65 -13.96 -10.15 -11.30
CA ARG A 65 -13.72 -8.71 -11.34
C ARG A 65 -12.45 -8.39 -10.57
N THR A 66 -11.72 -7.42 -11.08
CA THR A 66 -10.50 -6.91 -10.44
C THR A 66 -10.79 -5.50 -9.97
N LEU A 67 -10.78 -5.30 -8.65
CA LEU A 67 -10.92 -4.01 -8.00
C LEU A 67 -9.52 -3.46 -7.70
N THR A 68 -9.36 -2.15 -7.81
CA THR A 68 -8.16 -1.46 -7.34
C THR A 68 -8.45 -0.86 -5.97
N PHE A 69 -7.72 -1.29 -4.94
CA PHE A 69 -7.75 -0.65 -3.64
C PHE A 69 -6.57 0.32 -3.51
N VAL A 70 -6.85 1.54 -3.07
CA VAL A 70 -5.86 2.57 -2.78
C VAL A 70 -6.00 2.94 -1.31
N GLY A 71 -4.86 3.15 -0.64
CA GLY A 71 -4.85 3.61 0.74
C GLY A 71 -3.60 4.41 1.05
N ALA A 72 -3.60 5.03 2.23
CA ALA A 72 -2.48 5.79 2.75
C ALA A 72 -2.09 5.28 4.15
N LEU A 73 -0.89 4.72 4.31
CA LEU A 73 -0.38 4.25 5.60
C LEU A 73 0.37 5.37 6.32
N ARG A 74 -0.05 5.63 7.57
CA ARG A 74 0.63 6.48 8.55
C ARG A 74 1.14 5.63 9.72
N ALA A 75 1.90 6.23 10.62
CA ALA A 75 2.40 5.52 11.81
C ALA A 75 1.30 5.09 12.77
N ASP A 76 0.13 5.72 12.71
CA ASP A 76 -0.99 5.52 13.64
C ASP A 76 -2.23 4.89 12.98
N CYS A 77 -2.36 4.93 11.67
CA CYS A 77 -3.55 4.43 10.98
C CYS A 77 -3.32 4.15 9.48
N LEU A 78 -4.21 3.35 8.91
CA LEU A 78 -4.44 3.30 7.47
C LEU A 78 -5.59 4.25 7.13
N THR A 79 -5.31 5.32 6.40
CA THR A 79 -6.24 6.39 6.06
C THR A 79 -6.52 6.47 4.56
N ALA A 80 -7.49 7.31 4.18
CA ALA A 80 -7.95 7.50 2.81
C ALA A 80 -8.21 6.17 2.05
N PRO A 81 -8.90 5.17 2.60
CA PRO A 81 -9.19 3.94 1.85
C PRO A 81 -10.17 4.25 0.70
N CYS A 82 -9.85 3.81 -0.52
CA CYS A 82 -10.71 3.97 -1.69
C CYS A 82 -10.66 2.74 -2.58
N VAL A 83 -11.81 2.32 -3.13
CA VAL A 83 -11.91 1.16 -4.04
C VAL A 83 -12.47 1.59 -5.37
N PHE A 84 -11.81 1.20 -6.45
CA PHE A 84 -12.24 1.41 -7.84
C PHE A 84 -12.64 0.08 -8.48
N ASP A 85 -13.70 0.09 -9.29
CA ASP A 85 -14.06 -1.06 -10.15
C ASP A 85 -13.20 -1.01 -11.43
N GLY A 86 -12.14 -1.82 -11.45
CA GLY A 86 -11.19 -1.88 -12.56
C GLY A 86 -9.91 -1.05 -12.37
N PRO A 87 -9.11 -0.90 -13.44
CA PRO A 87 -7.84 -0.18 -13.42
C PRO A 87 -8.01 1.31 -13.12
N ILE A 88 -7.15 1.81 -12.24
CA ILE A 88 -7.06 3.25 -11.99
C ILE A 88 -6.28 3.93 -13.13
N ASN A 89 -6.84 5.01 -13.68
CA ASN A 89 -6.13 5.90 -14.61
C ASN A 89 -5.66 7.17 -13.87
N GLY A 90 -4.87 8.02 -14.54
CA GLY A 90 -4.35 9.25 -13.93
C GLY A 90 -5.42 10.24 -13.44
N GLN A 91 -6.62 10.23 -14.04
CA GLN A 91 -7.73 11.09 -13.61
C GLN A 91 -8.37 10.56 -12.32
N CYS A 92 -8.64 9.26 -12.24
CA CYS A 92 -9.15 8.62 -11.03
C CYS A 92 -8.16 8.76 -9.87
N PHE A 93 -6.85 8.60 -10.13
CA PHE A 93 -5.83 8.81 -9.11
C PHE A 93 -5.74 10.27 -8.65
N LYS A 94 -5.88 11.23 -9.57
CA LYS A 94 -5.97 12.65 -9.18
C LYS A 94 -7.20 12.90 -8.29
N ALA A 95 -8.37 12.37 -8.66
CA ALA A 95 -9.59 12.53 -7.87
C ALA A 95 -9.44 11.92 -6.47
N TYR A 96 -8.80 10.75 -6.36
CA TYR A 96 -8.41 10.16 -5.09
C TYR A 96 -7.52 11.08 -4.25
N VAL A 97 -6.46 11.64 -4.85
CA VAL A 97 -5.56 12.56 -4.15
C VAL A 97 -6.32 13.78 -3.63
N GLU A 98 -7.15 14.38 -4.48
CA GLU A 98 -7.89 15.60 -4.15
C GLU A 98 -8.97 15.38 -3.10
N GLN A 99 -9.77 14.32 -3.24
CA GLN A 99 -10.99 14.12 -2.45
C GLN A 99 -10.79 13.24 -1.23
N GLN A 100 -9.81 12.33 -1.25
CA GLN A 100 -9.59 11.35 -0.18
C GLN A 100 -8.29 11.61 0.57
N LEU A 101 -7.18 11.81 -0.14
CA LEU A 101 -5.88 11.98 0.52
C LEU A 101 -5.74 13.37 1.15
N VAL A 102 -5.88 14.44 0.38
CA VAL A 102 -5.62 15.82 0.80
C VAL A 102 -6.36 16.20 2.09
N PRO A 103 -7.64 15.84 2.29
CA PRO A 103 -8.36 16.11 3.54
C PRO A 103 -7.71 15.47 4.79
N THR A 104 -6.91 14.42 4.61
CA THR A 104 -6.22 13.72 5.71
C THR A 104 -4.81 14.27 5.98
N LEU A 105 -4.29 15.16 5.13
CA LEU A 105 -2.93 15.67 5.24
C LEU A 105 -2.82 16.79 6.28
N ARG A 106 -1.64 16.87 6.90
CA ARG A 106 -1.28 17.94 7.84
C ARG A 106 -0.06 18.70 7.30
N PRO A 107 0.06 20.01 7.59
CA PRO A 107 1.26 20.77 7.23
C PRO A 107 2.53 20.09 7.75
N GLY A 108 3.51 19.92 6.87
CA GLY A 108 4.76 19.23 7.17
C GLY A 108 4.76 17.72 6.91
N ASP A 109 3.62 17.12 6.54
CA ASP A 109 3.56 15.73 6.09
C ASP A 109 4.43 15.50 4.84
N ILE A 110 4.96 14.28 4.72
CA ILE A 110 5.73 13.81 3.59
C ILE A 110 4.97 12.63 2.98
N VAL A 111 4.31 12.91 1.86
CA VAL A 111 3.65 11.91 1.04
C VAL A 111 4.71 11.18 0.23
N ILE A 112 4.75 9.86 0.37
CA ILE A 112 5.69 8.96 -0.29
C ILE A 112 4.88 7.98 -1.14
N MET A 113 5.25 7.85 -2.42
CA MET A 113 4.64 6.90 -3.35
C MET A 113 5.70 6.34 -4.30
N ASP A 114 5.35 5.30 -5.04
CA ASP A 114 6.25 4.71 -6.02
C ASP A 114 6.51 5.67 -7.21
N ASN A 115 7.50 5.31 -8.05
CA ASN A 115 7.97 6.18 -9.12
C ASN A 115 7.32 5.86 -10.48
N LEU A 116 6.07 5.38 -10.50
CA LEU A 116 5.33 5.11 -11.75
C LEU A 116 4.84 6.40 -12.42
N GLY A 117 4.65 6.33 -13.75
CA GLY A 117 4.26 7.47 -14.58
C GLY A 117 2.90 8.08 -14.20
N SER A 118 1.95 7.23 -13.80
CA SER A 118 0.61 7.60 -13.31
C SER A 118 0.63 8.59 -12.15
N HIS A 119 1.67 8.52 -11.30
CA HIS A 119 1.78 9.34 -10.09
C HIS A 119 2.52 10.68 -10.30
N LYS A 120 3.10 10.91 -11.49
CA LYS A 120 3.97 12.07 -11.76
C LYS A 120 3.23 13.32 -12.23
N SER A 121 1.92 13.37 -12.08
CA SER A 121 1.13 14.54 -12.48
C SER A 121 1.58 15.81 -11.74
N ARG A 122 1.79 16.90 -12.50
CA ARG A 122 2.08 18.23 -11.94
C ARG A 122 0.95 18.69 -11.00
N GLN A 123 -0.29 18.34 -11.31
CA GLN A 123 -1.45 18.70 -10.50
C GLN A 123 -1.41 18.02 -9.12
N ILE A 124 -1.03 16.74 -9.04
CA ILE A 124 -0.90 16.01 -7.76
C ILE A 124 0.09 16.71 -6.83
N ARG A 125 1.25 17.12 -7.36
CA ARG A 125 2.24 17.88 -6.60
C ARG A 125 1.70 19.23 -6.10
N GLN A 126 0.91 19.92 -6.91
CA GLN A 126 0.29 21.20 -6.53
C GLN A 126 -0.73 21.02 -5.40
N LEU A 127 -1.59 20.01 -5.49
CA LEU A 127 -2.59 19.69 -4.46
C LEU A 127 -1.93 19.36 -3.12
N ILE A 128 -0.92 18.49 -3.11
CA ILE A 128 -0.18 18.12 -1.90
C ILE A 128 0.55 19.34 -1.31
N LYS A 129 1.16 20.17 -2.16
CA LYS A 129 1.84 21.39 -1.70
C LYS A 129 0.85 22.41 -1.13
N ALA A 130 -0.34 22.55 -1.69
CA ALA A 130 -1.39 23.44 -1.20
C ALA A 130 -1.86 23.04 0.22
N ALA A 131 -1.83 21.74 0.54
CA ALA A 131 -2.09 21.23 1.90
C ALA A 131 -0.91 21.43 2.87
N GLY A 132 0.19 22.07 2.44
CA GLY A 132 1.40 22.27 3.26
C GLY A 132 2.28 21.01 3.38
N ALA A 133 2.03 19.98 2.57
CA ALA A 133 2.78 18.72 2.57
C ALA A 133 3.80 18.65 1.41
N ARG A 134 4.68 17.66 1.45
CA ARG A 134 5.73 17.42 0.44
C ARG A 134 5.50 16.09 -0.24
N LEU A 135 5.76 16.02 -1.55
CA LEU A 135 5.67 14.78 -2.34
C LEU A 135 7.06 14.23 -2.65
N TRP A 136 7.33 13.00 -2.22
CA TRP A 136 8.57 12.27 -2.42
C TRP A 136 8.29 10.95 -3.16
N PHE A 137 9.25 10.50 -3.96
CA PHE A 137 9.15 9.25 -4.71
C PHE A 137 10.16 8.23 -4.22
N LEU A 138 9.72 6.99 -4.02
CA LEU A 138 10.59 5.88 -3.72
C LEU A 138 11.57 5.62 -4.87
N PRO A 139 12.77 5.09 -4.58
CA PRO A 139 13.63 4.54 -5.61
C PRO A 139 12.88 3.46 -6.40
N PRO A 140 13.09 3.35 -7.73
CA PRO A 140 12.48 2.29 -8.53
C PRO A 140 12.74 0.89 -7.94
N TYR A 141 11.78 -0.02 -8.15
CA TYR A 141 11.88 -1.43 -7.72
C TYR A 141 12.19 -1.60 -6.23
N SER A 142 11.61 -0.76 -5.36
CA SER A 142 11.92 -0.76 -3.92
C SER A 142 10.70 -1.00 -3.02
N PRO A 143 9.94 -2.10 -3.23
CA PRO A 143 8.76 -2.40 -2.42
C PRO A 143 9.12 -2.67 -0.94
N ASP A 144 10.34 -3.11 -0.67
CA ASP A 144 10.87 -3.30 0.69
C ASP A 144 10.96 -1.99 1.49
N LEU A 145 11.05 -0.84 0.80
CA LEU A 145 11.06 0.49 1.40
C LEU A 145 9.64 1.07 1.52
N ASN A 146 8.61 0.34 1.10
CA ASN A 146 7.22 0.77 1.14
C ASN A 146 6.43 -0.02 2.21
N PRO A 147 6.25 0.50 3.43
CA PRO A 147 5.60 -0.24 4.53
C PRO A 147 4.13 -0.58 4.26
N ILE A 148 3.44 0.16 3.38
CA ILE A 148 2.03 -0.14 3.04
C ILE A 148 1.86 -1.51 2.36
N GLU A 149 2.92 -2.03 1.72
CA GLU A 149 2.90 -3.37 1.13
C GLU A 149 2.66 -4.46 2.18
N GLN A 150 3.15 -4.26 3.42
CA GLN A 150 2.88 -5.18 4.53
C GLN A 150 1.41 -5.14 4.94
N ALA A 151 0.81 -3.94 5.04
CA ALA A 151 -0.62 -3.78 5.31
C ALA A 151 -1.47 -4.41 4.19
N PHE A 152 -1.10 -4.21 2.93
CA PHE A 152 -1.78 -4.81 1.78
C PHE A 152 -1.62 -6.33 1.74
N ALA A 153 -0.47 -6.88 2.15
CA ALA A 153 -0.30 -8.32 2.28
C ALA A 153 -1.28 -8.91 3.30
N LYS A 154 -1.45 -8.26 4.47
CA LYS A 154 -2.44 -8.64 5.49
C LYS A 154 -3.87 -8.54 4.95
N ILE A 155 -4.24 -7.42 4.33
CA ILE A 155 -5.57 -7.24 3.73
C ILE A 155 -5.85 -8.36 2.72
N LYS A 156 -4.93 -8.61 1.78
CA LYS A 156 -5.06 -9.68 0.78
C LYS A 156 -5.16 -11.07 1.43
N HIS A 157 -4.50 -11.31 2.57
CA HIS A 157 -4.64 -12.57 3.31
C HIS A 157 -6.07 -12.74 3.85
N TRP A 158 -6.61 -11.73 4.51
CA TRP A 158 -7.97 -11.79 5.07
C TRP A 158 -9.04 -11.83 3.98
N MET A 159 -8.88 -11.07 2.89
CA MET A 159 -9.75 -11.16 1.70
C MET A 159 -9.80 -12.59 1.13
N ARG A 160 -8.64 -13.26 1.01
CA ARG A 160 -8.59 -14.66 0.57
C ARG A 160 -9.29 -15.61 1.53
N LYS A 161 -9.23 -15.34 2.83
CA LYS A 161 -9.91 -16.14 3.87
C LYS A 161 -11.42 -15.95 3.81
N ALA A 162 -11.89 -14.72 3.63
CA ALA A 162 -13.30 -14.39 3.58
C ALA A 162 -14.01 -14.83 2.30
N GLN A 163 -13.26 -14.96 1.19
CA GLN A 163 -13.81 -15.49 -0.07
C GLN A 163 -15.04 -14.70 -0.57
N THR A 164 -15.04 -13.37 -0.40
CA THR A 164 -16.13 -12.51 -0.89
C THR A 164 -16.27 -12.61 -2.40
N ARG A 165 -17.51 -12.78 -2.89
CA ARG A 165 -17.79 -13.06 -4.31
C ARG A 165 -18.46 -11.92 -5.06
N THR A 166 -19.01 -10.94 -4.34
CA THR A 166 -19.60 -9.73 -4.91
C THR A 166 -18.70 -8.52 -4.67
N ILE A 167 -18.89 -7.46 -5.46
CA ILE A 167 -18.19 -6.18 -5.24
C ILE A 167 -18.61 -5.57 -3.90
N GLU A 168 -19.92 -5.58 -3.61
CA GLU A 168 -20.49 -4.96 -2.42
C GLU A 168 -19.97 -5.62 -1.13
N ASP A 169 -19.95 -6.95 -1.07
CA ASP A 169 -19.41 -7.67 0.09
C ASP A 169 -17.90 -7.43 0.23
N THR A 170 -17.19 -7.35 -0.90
CA THR A 170 -15.77 -7.01 -0.91
C THR A 170 -15.53 -5.63 -0.31
N TRP A 171 -16.34 -4.63 -0.67
CA TRP A 171 -16.23 -3.28 -0.13
C TRP A 171 -16.53 -3.23 1.37
N ARG A 172 -17.64 -3.84 1.80
CA ARG A 172 -18.03 -3.88 3.22
C ARG A 172 -16.98 -4.57 4.08
N TYR A 173 -16.48 -5.71 3.62
CA TYR A 173 -15.45 -6.46 4.33
C TYR A 173 -14.10 -5.73 4.34
N LEU A 174 -13.73 -5.08 3.25
CA LEU A 174 -12.53 -4.25 3.22
C LEU A 174 -12.62 -3.08 4.22
N GLY A 175 -13.78 -2.42 4.28
CA GLY A 175 -14.03 -1.35 5.24
C GLY A 175 -13.86 -1.81 6.69
N SER A 176 -14.39 -2.98 7.05
CA SER A 176 -14.19 -3.54 8.40
C SER A 176 -12.74 -3.97 8.64
N LEU A 177 -12.05 -4.52 7.64
CA LEU A 177 -10.64 -4.90 7.76
C LEU A 177 -9.72 -3.71 8.02
N VAL A 178 -9.93 -2.58 7.34
CA VAL A 178 -9.13 -1.36 7.55
C VAL A 178 -9.19 -0.92 9.01
N GLN A 179 -10.37 -1.04 9.65
CA GLN A 179 -10.55 -0.70 11.07
C GLN A 179 -9.82 -1.64 12.04
N THR A 180 -9.43 -2.85 11.60
CA THR A 180 -8.66 -3.78 12.43
C THR A 180 -7.16 -3.49 12.45
N ILE A 181 -6.66 -2.64 11.55
CA ILE A 181 -5.24 -2.27 11.47
C ILE A 181 -5.01 -1.11 12.43
N GLY A 182 -4.65 -1.46 13.67
CA GLY A 182 -4.46 -0.50 14.75
C GLY A 182 -3.10 0.23 14.73
N PRO A 183 -2.93 1.28 15.55
CA PRO A 183 -1.73 2.12 15.56
C PRO A 183 -0.42 1.36 15.82
N HIS A 184 -0.43 0.40 16.74
CA HIS A 184 0.76 -0.40 17.05
C HIS A 184 1.25 -1.19 15.84
N GLU A 185 0.33 -1.74 15.06
CA GLU A 185 0.64 -2.50 13.86
C GLU A 185 1.17 -1.59 12.75
N CYS A 186 0.54 -0.43 12.54
CA CYS A 186 1.02 0.60 11.60
C CYS A 186 2.46 1.03 11.90
N ALA A 187 2.75 1.36 13.16
CA ALA A 187 4.10 1.73 13.59
C ALA A 187 5.10 0.60 13.34
N SER A 188 4.71 -0.65 13.61
CA SER A 188 5.56 -1.83 13.35
C SER A 188 5.91 -1.98 11.87
N TYR A 189 4.96 -1.73 10.96
CA TYR A 189 5.25 -1.76 9.52
C TYR A 189 6.29 -0.71 9.12
N ILE A 190 6.19 0.51 9.66
CA ILE A 190 7.14 1.60 9.38
C ILE A 190 8.53 1.29 9.94
N VAL A 191 8.61 0.71 11.14
CA VAL A 191 9.88 0.23 11.73
C VAL A 191 10.51 -0.84 10.85
N ASN A 192 9.74 -1.85 10.43
CA ASN A 192 10.21 -2.94 9.58
C ASN A 192 10.74 -2.46 8.22
N ALA A 193 10.21 -1.36 7.70
CA ALA A 193 10.68 -0.74 6.45
C ALA A 193 11.90 0.21 6.63
N GLY A 194 12.41 0.34 7.86
CA GLY A 194 13.66 1.05 8.18
C GLY A 194 13.53 2.53 8.54
N TYR A 195 12.33 3.09 8.68
CA TYR A 195 12.13 4.53 8.93
C TYR A 195 12.16 4.93 10.40
N ALA A 196 12.03 3.97 11.32
CA ALA A 196 12.04 4.19 12.76
C ALA A 196 13.03 3.26 13.48
N SER A 197 13.98 2.68 12.75
CA SER A 197 15.07 1.90 13.32
C SER A 197 16.09 2.86 13.95
N ASN A 198 15.96 3.10 15.26
CA ASN A 198 17.09 3.64 16.02
C ASN A 198 18.24 2.62 15.88
N LYS A 199 19.33 3.04 15.24
CA LYS A 199 20.59 2.30 15.37
C LYS A 199 21.01 2.46 16.83
N ILE A 200 20.86 1.39 17.61
CA ILE A 200 21.62 1.18 18.84
C ILE A 200 23.08 1.00 18.44
#